data_AF-A0A0S9KRV2-F1
#
_entry.id   AF-A0A0S9KRV2-F1
#
_cell.length_a   1.000
_cell.length_b   1.000
_cell.length_c   1.000
_cell.angle_alpha   90.00
_cell.angle_beta   90.00
_cell.angle_gamma   90.00
#
_symmetry.space_group_name_H-M   'P 1'
#
loop_
_entity.id
_entity.type
_entity.pdbx_description
1 polymer ?
#
loop_
_entity_poly.entity_id
_entity_poly.type
_entity_poly.pdbx_seq_one_letter_code
_entity_poly.pdbx_strand_id
1 'polypeptide(L)'
;MIVCVCNRISDREIVRHVRAGLSFDDIQLELGVATQCGRCEGCAREVVDQCSRMHPVAALHSAIGPDDRGLDAPVPKLASSITEGVAWTCSLSAAA
;
A
#
# COMPACT_ATOMS: atom_id res chain seq x y z
N MET A 1 -1.67 -14.99 6.09
CA MET A 1 -0.66 -15.08 7.18
C MET A 1 -1.15 -14.27 8.38
N ILE A 2 -0.92 -14.73 9.62
CA ILE A 2 -1.13 -13.88 10.81
C ILE A 2 0.06 -12.93 10.93
N VAL A 3 -0.20 -11.63 10.85
CA VAL A 3 0.81 -10.56 10.98
C VAL A 3 0.91 -10.13 12.44
N CYS A 4 -0.21 -9.97 13.15
CA CYS A 4 -0.24 -9.59 14.56
C CYS A 4 -0.81 -10.72 15.42
N VAL A 5 0.01 -11.35 16.25
CA VAL A 5 -0.45 -12.42 17.16
C VAL A 5 -1.28 -11.86 18.31
N CYS A 6 -0.86 -10.73 18.87
CA CYS A 6 -1.52 -10.03 19.98
C CYS A 6 -3.02 -9.86 19.77
N ASN A 7 -3.38 -9.28 18.62
CA ASN A 7 -4.76 -8.95 18.28
C ASN A 7 -5.32 -9.85 17.16
N ARG A 8 -4.60 -10.93 16.82
CA ARG A 8 -4.98 -11.93 15.80
C ARG A 8 -5.32 -11.32 14.42
N ILE A 9 -4.50 -10.37 13.97
CA ILE A 9 -4.70 -9.70 12.68
C ILE A 9 -3.94 -10.41 11.57
N SER A 10 -4.64 -10.70 10.49
CA SER A 10 -4.09 -11.31 9.28
C SER A 10 -3.67 -10.28 8.22
N ASP A 11 -2.77 -10.70 7.34
CA ASP A 11 -2.41 -9.97 6.12
C ASP A 11 -3.63 -9.56 5.30
N ARG A 12 -4.60 -10.47 5.11
CA ARG A 12 -5.83 -10.23 4.37
C ARG A 12 -6.67 -9.11 4.96
N GLU A 13 -6.73 -9.00 6.29
CA GLU A 13 -7.43 -7.89 6.96
C GLU A 13 -6.73 -6.57 6.71
N ILE A 14 -5.41 -6.52 6.82
CA ILE A 14 -4.62 -5.32 6.51
C ILE A 14 -4.84 -4.91 5.04
N VAL A 15 -4.70 -5.84 4.10
CA VAL A 15 -4.93 -5.59 2.67
C VAL A 15 -6.33 -5.05 2.40
N ARG A 16 -7.35 -5.57 3.09
CA ARG A 16 -8.73 -5.10 2.94
C ARG A 16 -8.88 -3.63 3.32
N HIS A 17 -8.22 -3.19 4.39
CA HIS A 17 -8.29 -1.79 4.85
C HIS A 17 -7.49 -0.86 3.94
N VAL A 18 -6.30 -1.29 3.49
CA VAL A 18 -5.52 -0.54 2.48
C VAL A 18 -6.33 -0.34 1.20
N ARG A 19 -7.03 -1.38 0.73
CA ARG A 19 -7.92 -1.28 -0.44
C ARG A 19 -9.13 -0.38 -0.22
N ALA A 20 -9.55 -0.19 1.03
CA ALA A 20 -10.56 0.79 1.41
C ALA A 20 -9.99 2.23 1.50
N GLY A 21 -8.70 2.42 1.23
CA GLY A 21 -8.03 3.72 1.21
C GLY A 21 -7.51 4.18 2.58
N LEU A 22 -7.46 3.29 3.57
CA LEU A 22 -7.00 3.64 4.92
C LEU A 22 -5.47 3.71 4.97
N SER A 23 -4.96 4.69 5.70
CA SER A 23 -3.54 4.81 6.00
C SER A 23 -3.11 3.80 7.08
N PHE A 24 -1.81 3.62 7.29
CA PHE A 24 -1.33 2.71 8.34
C PHE A 24 -1.82 3.12 9.73
N ASP A 25 -1.83 4.42 10.03
CA ASP A 25 -2.32 4.95 11.31
C ASP A 25 -3.81 4.63 11.52
N ASP A 26 -4.64 4.76 10.47
CA ASP A 26 -6.05 4.37 10.52
C ASP A 26 -6.19 2.85 10.74
N ILE A 27 -5.36 2.04 10.07
CA ILE A 27 -5.35 0.59 10.24
C ILE A 27 -4.95 0.20 11.67
N GLN A 28 -4.00 0.91 12.28
CA GLN A 28 -3.62 0.70 13.69
C GLN A 28 -4.79 0.99 14.64
N LEU A 29 -5.56 2.06 14.38
CA LEU A 29 -6.73 2.42 15.18
C LEU A 29 -7.86 1.39 15.03
N GLU A 30 -8.19 0.99 13.80
CA GLU A 30 -9.32 0.09 13.50
C GLU A 30 -9.05 -1.37 13.89
N LEU A 31 -7.85 -1.88 13.59
CA LEU A 31 -7.50 -3.29 13.82
C LEU A 31 -6.71 -3.52 15.11
N GLY A 32 -6.17 -2.46 15.72
CA GLY A 32 -5.23 -2.59 16.83
C GLY A 32 -3.89 -3.20 16.43
N VAL A 33 -3.52 -3.25 15.14
CA VAL A 33 -2.22 -3.81 14.74
C VAL A 33 -1.07 -2.99 15.34
N ALA A 34 -0.01 -3.67 15.81
CA ALA A 34 1.16 -3.08 16.48
C ALA A 34 0.90 -2.26 17.77
N THR A 35 -0.32 -2.26 18.31
CA THR A 35 -0.66 -1.47 19.53
C THR A 35 -0.26 -2.11 20.86
N GLN A 36 0.08 -3.41 20.87
CA GLN A 36 0.49 -4.12 22.09
C GLN A 36 2.01 -4.28 22.19
N CYS A 37 2.59 -5.37 21.68
CA CYS A 37 4.03 -5.62 21.80
C CYS A 37 4.87 -4.92 20.71
N GLY A 38 4.25 -4.31 19.70
CA GLY A 38 4.92 -3.59 18.59
C GLY A 38 5.69 -4.46 17.59
N ARG A 39 6.00 -5.72 17.90
CA ARG A 39 6.90 -6.58 17.09
C ARG A 39 6.46 -6.82 15.65
N CYS A 40 5.16 -6.67 15.36
CA CYS A 40 4.60 -6.85 14.03
C CYS A 40 4.63 -5.59 13.16
N GLU A 41 5.06 -4.43 13.67
CA GLU A 41 4.94 -3.15 12.97
C GLU A 41 5.64 -3.15 11.61
N GLY A 42 6.90 -3.59 11.55
CA GLY A 42 7.65 -3.66 10.28
C GLY A 42 6.95 -4.53 9.25
N CYS A 43 6.56 -5.75 9.65
CA CYS A 43 5.82 -6.68 8.79
C CYS A 43 4.47 -6.09 8.32
N ALA A 44 3.74 -5.41 9.21
CA ALA A 44 2.46 -4.78 8.85
C ALA A 44 2.65 -3.63 7.85
N ARG A 45 3.68 -2.78 8.04
CA ARG A 45 4.01 -1.69 7.12
C ARG A 45 4.43 -2.22 5.74
N GLU A 46 5.20 -3.30 5.69
CA GLU A 46 5.57 -3.95 4.43
C GLU A 46 4.34 -4.43 3.65
N VAL A 47 3.35 -5.02 4.34
CA VAL A 47 2.08 -5.43 3.69
C VAL A 47 1.35 -4.23 3.11
N VAL A 48 1.33 -3.09 3.80
CA VAL A 48 0.72 -1.84 3.30
C VAL A 48 1.46 -1.33 2.06
N ASP A 49 2.78 -1.19 2.12
CA ASP A 49 3.60 -0.69 1.01
C ASP A 49 3.49 -1.57 -0.25
N GLN A 50 3.52 -2.89 -0.07
CA GLN A 50 3.32 -3.85 -1.15
C GLN A 50 1.93 -3.68 -1.80
N CYS A 51 0.89 -3.43 -1.02
CA CYS A 51 -0.46 -3.19 -1.57
C CYS A 51 -0.53 -1.90 -2.40
N SER A 52 0.12 -0.84 -1.94
CA SER A 52 0.21 0.45 -2.65
C SER A 52 1.01 0.35 -3.95
N ARG A 53 2.04 -0.50 -4.01
CA ARG A 53 2.82 -0.74 -5.23
C ARG A 53 2.07 -1.56 -6.28
N MET A 54 1.27 -2.53 -5.85
CA MET A 54 0.47 -3.37 -6.76
C MET A 54 -0.77 -2.68 -7.33
N HIS A 55 -1.28 -1.64 -6.66
CA HIS A 55 -2.38 -0.83 -7.16
C HIS A 55 -1.87 0.59 -7.40
N PRO A 56 -1.39 0.91 -8.62
CA PRO A 56 -1.16 2.30 -8.95
C PRO A 56 -2.49 3.04 -8.83
N VAL A 57 -2.70 3.73 -7.71
CA VAL A 57 -3.75 4.73 -7.59
C VAL A 57 -3.42 5.73 -8.68
N ALA A 58 -4.26 5.79 -9.71
CA ALA A 58 -4.15 6.81 -10.73
C ALA A 58 -4.21 8.15 -9.98
N ALA A 59 -3.07 8.82 -9.86
CA ALA A 59 -3.02 10.19 -9.38
C ALA A 59 -3.77 11.02 -10.41
N LEU A 60 -5.08 11.14 -10.23
CA LEU A 60 -5.90 12.10 -10.96
C LEU A 60 -5.44 13.46 -10.46
N HIS A 61 -4.46 14.03 -11.17
CA HIS A 61 -4.14 15.43 -11.05
C HIS A 61 -5.40 16.18 -11.53
N SER A 62 -6.20 16.71 -10.60
CA SER A 62 -7.30 17.61 -10.95
C SER A 62 -6.70 18.92 -11.47
N ALA A 63 -6.37 18.95 -12.75
CA ALA A 63 -6.09 20.18 -13.47
C ALA A 63 -7.42 20.92 -13.68
N ILE A 64 -7.82 21.73 -12.69
CA ILE A 64 -8.80 22.80 -12.93
C ILE A 64 -7.98 24.08 -13.13
N GLY A 65 -7.60 24.34 -14.38
CA GLY A 65 -7.14 25.65 -14.82
C GLY A 65 -8.19 26.26 -15.76
N PRO A 66 -8.58 27.53 -15.59
CA PRO A 66 -9.41 28.21 -16.58
C PRO A 66 -8.55 28.69 -17.76
N ASP A 67 -9.16 28.60 -18.94
CA ASP A 67 -8.92 29.28 -20.23
C ASP A 67 -7.74 28.92 -21.19
N ASP A 68 -8.16 28.37 -22.34
CA ASP A 68 -7.81 28.74 -23.73
C ASP A 68 -6.34 29.14 -24.08
N ARG A 69 -5.54 28.18 -24.56
CA ARG A 69 -5.00 28.06 -25.95
C ARG A 69 -3.70 27.25 -25.97
N GLY A 70 -3.64 26.24 -26.84
CA GLY A 70 -2.38 25.80 -27.45
C GLY A 70 -1.85 24.44 -26.99
N LEU A 71 -1.80 23.54 -27.99
CA LEU A 71 -1.00 22.33 -28.16
C LEU A 71 0.21 22.10 -27.22
N ASP A 72 0.49 20.82 -26.97
CA ASP A 72 1.73 20.25 -26.42
C ASP A 72 1.76 19.89 -24.91
N ALA A 73 0.69 19.31 -24.36
CA ALA A 73 0.85 18.55 -23.12
C ALA A 73 1.58 17.23 -23.41
N PRO A 74 2.74 16.92 -22.79
CA PRO A 74 3.31 15.59 -22.89
C PRO A 74 2.36 14.60 -22.24
N VAL A 75 1.74 13.75 -23.06
CA VAL A 75 0.95 12.60 -22.62
C VAL A 75 1.76 11.90 -21.51
N PRO A 76 1.21 11.76 -20.28
CA PRO A 76 1.90 11.03 -19.24
C PRO A 76 2.10 9.61 -19.75
N LYS A 77 3.36 9.25 -20.02
CA LYS A 77 3.72 7.90 -20.41
C LYS A 77 3.26 6.96 -19.30
N LEU A 78 2.23 6.19 -19.61
CA LEU A 78 1.85 4.99 -18.89
C LEU A 78 3.14 4.22 -18.60
N ALA A 79 3.43 3.99 -17.32
CA ALA A 79 4.63 3.25 -16.92
C ALA A 79 4.54 1.82 -17.47
N SER A 80 5.23 1.59 -18.59
CA SER A 80 5.32 0.30 -19.29
C SER A 80 6.26 -0.68 -18.57
N SER A 81 6.13 -0.86 -17.26
CA SER A 81 6.88 -1.89 -16.54
C SER A 81 6.18 -2.23 -15.22
N ILE A 82 5.08 -2.98 -15.32
CA ILE A 82 4.68 -3.89 -14.23
C ILE A 82 5.62 -5.10 -14.38
N THR A 83 6.86 -4.95 -13.94
CA THR A 83 7.74 -6.11 -13.76
C THR A 83 7.28 -6.85 -12.51
N GLU A 84 6.73 -8.03 -12.77
CA GLU A 84 6.84 -9.23 -11.93
C GLU A 84 6.13 -9.15 -10.59
N GLY A 85 4.91 -9.71 -10.57
CA GLY A 85 4.25 -10.13 -9.34
C GLY A 85 5.12 -11.14 -8.61
N VAL A 86 5.90 -10.67 -7.63
CA VAL A 86 6.55 -11.55 -6.69
C VAL A 86 5.45 -12.11 -5.79
N ALA A 87 5.13 -13.38 -6.01
CA ALA A 87 4.29 -14.15 -5.12
C ALA A 87 4.80 -13.96 -3.69
N TRP A 88 3.88 -13.65 -2.78
CA TRP A 88 4.12 -13.33 -1.38
C TRP A 88 5.19 -14.24 -0.76
N THR A 89 6.41 -13.74 -0.62
CA THR A 89 7.49 -14.43 0.11
C THR A 89 7.84 -13.61 1.34
N CYS A 90 6.99 -13.74 2.37
CA CYS A 90 7.21 -13.16 3.69
C CYS A 90 8.29 -13.91 4.50
N SER A 91 9.26 -14.55 3.83
CA SER A 91 10.24 -15.44 4.47
C SER A 91 11.70 -15.09 4.23
N LEU A 92 12.05 -13.94 3.61
CA LEU A 92 13.45 -13.63 3.25
C LEU A 92 14.11 -12.45 4.00
N SER A 93 13.67 -12.13 5.22
CA SER A 93 14.46 -11.26 6.12
C SER A 93 14.65 -11.89 7.49
N ALA A 94 15.25 -13.09 7.49
CA ALA A 94 15.80 -13.74 8.68
C ALA A 94 17.20 -14.33 8.42
N ALA A 95 17.99 -13.74 7.50
CA ALA A 95 19.37 -14.16 7.27
C ALA A 95 20.25 -12.99 6.78
N ALA A 96 20.86 -12.28 7.73
CA ALA A 96 22.26 -11.82 7.75
C ALA A 96 22.45 -10.82 8.90
#